data_AF-A0A959ABG5-F1
#
_entry.id   AF-A0A959ABG5-F1
#
_cell.length_a   1.000
_cell.length_b   1.000
_cell.length_c   1.000
_cell.angle_alpha   90.00
_cell.angle_beta   90.00
_cell.angle_gamma   90.00
#
_symmetry.space_group_name_H-M   'P 1'
#
loop_
_entity.id
_entity.type
_entity.pdbx_description
1 polymer ?
#
loop_
_entity_poly.entity_id
_entity_poly.type
_entity_poly.pdbx_seq_one_letter_code
_entity_poly.pdbx_strand_id
1 'polypeptide(L)' 'MRSSLPSLDSNIEFLKGVGPQRAETLKSELGIFTCRDLLFHFPFRYVDRTKFHKIRDVHSEGEMVQFRGILRRLETLG' A
#
# COMPACT_ATOMS: atom_id res chain seq x y z
N MET A 1 -8.19 15.13 24.17
CA MET A 1 -7.14 16.03 23.64
C MET A 1 -7.15 15.89 22.11
N ARG A 2 -7.85 16.77 21.38
CA ARG A 2 -7.87 16.72 19.90
C ARG A 2 -6.57 17.35 19.42
N SER A 3 -5.63 16.56 18.92
CA SER A 3 -4.47 17.08 18.20
C SER A 3 -4.96 17.88 17.00
N SER A 4 -4.57 19.14 16.90
CA SER A 4 -4.77 19.96 15.70
C SER A 4 -4.23 19.20 14.48
N LEU A 5 -5.06 19.05 13.44
CA LEU A 5 -4.61 18.44 12.20
C LEU A 5 -3.45 19.27 11.61
N PRO A 6 -2.43 18.63 11.01
CA PRO A 6 -1.39 19.35 10.30
C PRO A 6 -2.02 20.20 9.20
N SER A 7 -1.49 21.40 8.99
CA SER A 7 -1.83 22.20 7.81
C SER A 7 -1.48 21.39 6.55
N LEU A 8 -2.28 21.52 5.48
CA LEU A 8 -2.00 20.84 4.22
C LEU A 8 -0.63 21.23 3.64
N ASP A 9 -0.16 22.44 3.94
CA ASP A 9 1.13 22.95 3.45
C ASP A 9 2.29 22.59 4.38
N SER A 10 2.03 21.85 5.47
CA SER A 10 3.08 21.34 6.35
C SER A 10 3.88 20.23 5.68
N ASN A 11 5.19 20.19 5.99
CA ASN A 11 6.10 19.14 5.53
C ASN A 11 5.59 17.75 5.98
N ILE A 12 5.71 16.78 5.09
CA ILE A 12 5.14 15.43 5.24
C ILE A 12 5.63 14.70 6.50
N GLU A 13 6.80 15.04 7.04
CA GLU A 13 7.36 14.49 8.28
C GLU A 13 6.57 14.85 9.55
N PHE A 14 5.74 15.90 9.51
CA PHE A 14 4.85 16.26 10.62
C PHE A 14 3.54 15.47 10.62
N LEU A 15 3.28 14.71 9.55
CA LEU A 15 2.14 13.82 9.49
C LEU A 15 2.38 12.61 10.41
N LYS A 16 1.48 12.41 11.38
CA LYS A 16 1.54 11.28 12.31
C LYS A 16 1.66 9.95 11.54
N GLY A 17 2.73 9.18 11.82
CA GLY A 17 3.01 7.90 11.16
C GLY A 17 4.01 8.00 10.01
N VAL A 18 4.44 9.20 9.64
CA VAL A 18 5.55 9.46 8.70
C VAL A 18 6.77 9.89 9.51
N GLY A 19 7.61 8.91 9.87
CA GLY A 19 8.93 9.18 10.45
C GLY A 19 9.94 9.63 9.38
N PRO A 20 11.16 10.04 9.79
CA PRO A 20 12.18 10.60 8.89
C PRO A 20 12.53 9.67 7.71
N GLN A 21 12.67 8.36 7.96
CA GLN A 21 12.97 7.38 6.91
C GLN A 21 11.85 7.28 5.86
N ARG A 22 10.58 7.30 6.29
CA ARG A 22 9.44 7.30 5.35
C ARG A 22 9.34 8.63 4.61
N ALA A 23 9.59 9.75 5.29
CA ALA A 23 9.58 11.07 4.68
C ALA A 23 10.64 11.18 3.57
N GLU A 24 11.83 10.61 3.77
CA GLU A 24 12.88 10.55 2.76
C GLU A 24 12.43 9.80 1.52
N THR A 25 11.94 8.56 1.65
CA THR A 25 11.39 7.76 0.54
C THR A 25 10.25 8.49 -0.19
N LEU A 26 9.31 9.09 0.55
CA LEU A 26 8.19 9.84 -0.04
C LEU A 26 8.68 11.03 -0.88
N LYS A 27 9.71 11.75 -0.41
CA LYS A 27 10.29 12.89 -1.11
C LYS A 27 11.12 12.47 -2.32
N SER A 28 11.99 11.47 -2.17
CA SER A 28 12.95 11.08 -3.20
C SER A 28 12.34 10.22 -4.31
N GLU A 29 11.43 9.31 -3.97
CA GLU A 29 10.87 8.36 -4.94
C GLU A 29 9.53 8.84 -5.52
N LEU A 30 8.69 9.49 -4.71
CA LEU A 30 7.33 9.89 -5.10
C LEU A 30 7.15 11.41 -5.27
N GLY A 31 8.16 12.22 -4.93
CA GLY A 31 8.07 13.69 -5.02
C GLY A 31 7.05 14.32 -4.08
N ILE A 32 6.76 13.67 -2.95
CA ILE A 32 5.75 14.09 -1.97
C ILE A 32 6.44 14.86 -0.83
N PHE A 33 6.27 16.18 -0.79
CA PHE A 33 6.94 17.04 0.20
C PHE A 33 5.99 17.52 1.30
N THR A 34 4.71 17.70 0.97
CA THR A 34 3.69 18.27 1.86
C THR A 34 2.53 17.29 2.08
N CYS A 35 1.72 17.55 3.11
CA CYS A 35 0.48 16.81 3.34
C CYS A 35 -0.51 16.94 2.15
N ARG A 36 -0.48 18.08 1.45
CA ARG A 36 -1.26 18.33 0.23
C ARG A 36 -0.83 17.40 -0.90
N ASP A 37 0.46 17.24 -1.12
CA ASP A 37 0.99 16.36 -2.17
C ASP A 37 0.52 14.93 -1.94
N LEU A 38 0.59 14.45 -0.69
CA LEU A 38 0.15 13.10 -0.35
C LEU A 38 -1.36 12.92 -0.57
N LEU A 39 -2.16 13.93 -0.21
CA LEU A 39 -3.62 13.88 -0.37
C LEU A 39 -4.05 13.77 -1.85
N PHE A 40 -3.30 14.40 -2.75
CA PHE A 40 -3.55 14.37 -4.19
C PHE A 40 -2.73 13.32 -4.94
N HIS A 41 -1.93 12.51 -4.22
CA HIS A 41 -1.23 11.36 -4.79
C HIS A 41 -2.18 10.15 -4.87
N PHE A 42 -2.94 10.07 -5.96
CA PHE A 42 -3.92 9.00 -6.16
C PHE A 42 -3.25 7.67 -6.55
N PRO A 43 -3.80 6.51 -6.10
CA PRO A 43 -3.31 5.21 -6.55
C PRO A 43 -3.40 5.04 -8.07
N PHE A 44 -2.39 4.43 -8.68
CA PHE A 44 -2.43 4.05 -10.10
C PHE A 44 -3.54 3.04 -10.41
N ARG A 45 -3.81 2.11 -9.48
CA ARG A 45 -4.85 1.09 -9.63
C ARG A 45 -5.41 0.67 -8.29
N TYR A 46 -6.71 0.42 -8.24
CA TYR A 46 -7.38 -0.25 -7.12
C TYR A 46 -7.46 -1.76 -7.39
N VAL A 47 -6.98 -2.56 -6.44
CA VAL A 47 -7.11 -4.02 -6.49
C VAL A 47 -8.17 -4.44 -5.48
N ASP A 48 -9.30 -4.95 -5.97
CA ASP A 48 -10.35 -5.51 -5.11
C ASP A 48 -9.93 -6.87 -4.57
N ARG A 49 -9.66 -6.94 -3.27
CA ARG A 49 -9.27 -8.17 -2.55
C ARG A 49 -10.43 -8.81 -1.77
N THR A 50 -11.67 -8.41 -2.03
CA THR A 50 -12.85 -8.96 -1.33
C THR A 50 -13.25 -10.34 -1.85
N LYS A 51 -12.88 -10.67 -3.09
CA LYS A 51 -13.25 -11.93 -3.74
C LYS A 51 -12.13 -12.95 -3.60
N PHE A 52 -12.52 -14.19 -3.32
CA PHE A 52 -11.62 -15.34 -3.31
C PHE A 52 -12.07 -16.31 -4.40
N HIS A 53 -11.09 -16.85 -5.10
CA HIS A 53 -11.27 -17.80 -6.20
C HIS A 53 -11.03 -19.21 -5.66
N LYS A 54 -11.73 -20.21 -6.20
CA LYS A 54 -11.35 -21.60 -5.95
C LYS A 54 -10.19 -21.94 -6.88
N ILE A 55 -9.28 -22.79 -6.40
CA ILE A 55 -8.13 -23.26 -7.19
C ILE A 55 -8.58 -23.87 -8.52
N ARG A 56 -9.73 -24.57 -8.52
CA ARG A 56 -10.27 -25.23 -9.72
C ARG A 56 -10.78 -24.27 -10.81
N ASP A 57 -11.04 -23.01 -10.45
CA ASP A 57 -11.69 -22.03 -11.34
C ASP A 57 -10.65 -21.15 -12.07
N VAL A 58 -9.35 -21.45 -11.92
CA VAL A 58 -8.27 -20.69 -12.56
C VAL A 58 -7.92 -21.34 -13.89
N HIS A 59 -8.18 -20.61 -14.96
CA HIS A 59 -8.08 -21.14 -16.33
C HIS A 59 -7.17 -20.33 -17.24
N SER A 60 -6.74 -19.13 -16.83
CA SER A 60 -5.98 -18.21 -17.68
C SER A 60 -4.63 -17.85 -17.05
N GLU A 61 -3.58 -17.98 -17.86
CA GLU A 61 -2.25 -17.54 -17.52
C GLU A 61 -2.22 -16.00 -17.42
N GLY A 62 -1.66 -15.48 -16.32
CA GLY A 62 -1.58 -14.03 -16.07
C GLY A 62 -2.77 -13.41 -15.33
N GLU A 63 -3.80 -14.18 -14.97
CA GLU A 63 -4.91 -13.66 -14.16
C GLU A 63 -4.46 -13.41 -12.71
N MET A 64 -4.82 -12.24 -12.17
CA MET A 64 -4.63 -11.95 -10.74
C MET A 64 -5.72 -12.66 -9.93
N VAL A 65 -5.36 -13.78 -9.30
CA VAL A 65 -6.27 -14.60 -8.50
C VAL A 65 -5.90 -14.57 -7.01
N GLN A 66 -6.92 -14.63 -6.15
CA GLN A 66 -6.77 -14.68 -4.70
C GLN A 66 -7.30 -15.99 -4.12
N PHE A 67 -6.48 -16.69 -3.34
CA PHE A 67 -6.85 -17.97 -2.72
C PHE A 67 -6.94 -17.85 -1.18
N ARG A 68 -7.69 -18.77 -0.58
CA ARG A 68 -7.73 -18.98 0.87
C ARG A 68 -7.63 -20.48 1.15
N GLY A 69 -6.73 -20.87 2.05
CA GLY A 69 -6.51 -22.28 2.35
C GLY A 69 -5.53 -22.50 3.48
N ILE A 70 -5.17 -23.76 3.72
CA ILE A 70 -4.22 -24.19 4.73
C ILE A 70 -2.97 -24.70 4.02
N LEU A 71 -1.80 -24.15 4.38
CA LEU A 71 -0.52 -24.69 3.94
C LEU A 71 -0.25 -25.98 4.72
N ARG A 72 -0.15 -27.11 4.02
CA ARG A 72 0.07 -28.43 4.64
C ARG A 72 1.52 -28.86 4.66
N ARG A 73 2.30 -28.42 3.66
CA ARG A 73 3.71 -28.75 3.48
C ARG A 73 4.39 -27.54 2.87
N LEU A 74 5.55 -27.19 3.40
CA LEU A 74 6.42 -26.13 2.88
C LEU A 74 7.82 -26.73 2.76
N GLU A 75 8.40 -26.66 1.57
CA GLU A 75 9.76 -27.14 1.31
C GLU A 75 10.54 -26.04 0.62
N THR A 76 11.81 -25.91 0.98
CA THR A 76 12.73 -25.00 0.31
C THR A 76 13.37 -25.76 -0.83
N LEU A 77 13.16 -25.29 -2.06
CA LEU A 77 13.95 -25.74 -3.20
C LEU A 77 15.30 -25.01 -3.13
N GLY A 78 16.36 -25.77 -2.86
CA GLY A 78 17.74 -25.31 -2.92
C GLY A 78 18.27 -25.29 -4.34
#